data_AF-A0A3M9L5A4-F1
#
_entry.id   AF-A0A3M9L5A4-F1
#
_cell.length_a   1.000
_cell.length_b   1.000
_cell.length_c   1.000
_cell.angle_alpha   90.00
_cell.angle_beta   90.00
_cell.angle_gamma   90.00
#
_symmetry.space_group_name_H-M   'P 1'
#
loop_
_entity.id
_entity.type
_entity.pdbx_description
1 polymer ?
#
loop_
_entity_poly.entity_id
_entity_poly.type
_entity_poly.pdbx_seq_one_letter_code
_entity_poly.pdbx_strand_id
1 'polypeptide(L)'
;MITVAMPLSSAAVTELSVYPDYPVVGEDIKINGTAQPDESIDVTVSFNQTVNVSNGTYEYRIDDVEIPDGSNTFQVTSEKVKDLNVRVKILFWITKSADAESGVATVSQSNVPSGTYDIIIDGQAEDGESTVNLTINASSSIKADTQGYFEETYATNSIPPGIFELNAGEINEIITLYEELVVIPPEYDVYDANQNYIIEIEEISAAADDYLAGQLPIIQISQLVDYFLSGDKY
;
A
#
# COMPACT_ATOMS: atom_id res chain seq x y z
N MET A 1 8.05 16.48 56.54
CA MET A 1 8.45 15.55 55.46
C MET A 1 8.15 16.25 54.15
N ILE A 2 9.16 16.49 53.31
CA ILE A 2 8.98 17.05 51.97
C ILE A 2 8.86 15.85 51.03
N THR A 3 7.68 15.66 50.45
CA THR A 3 7.46 14.67 49.40
C THR A 3 7.96 15.28 48.10
N VAL A 4 9.09 14.77 47.59
CA VAL A 4 9.53 15.06 46.22
C VAL A 4 8.70 14.18 45.31
N ALA A 5 7.80 14.79 44.53
CA ALA A 5 7.15 14.11 43.42
C ALA A 5 8.23 13.83 42.37
N MET A 6 8.59 12.56 42.19
CA MET A 6 9.36 12.14 41.03
C MET A 6 8.44 12.30 39.80
N PRO A 7 8.88 12.98 38.73
CA PRO A 7 8.12 12.94 37.48
C PRO A 7 8.03 11.47 37.05
N LEU A 8 6.82 11.00 36.74
CA LEU A 8 6.61 9.79 35.97
C LEU A 8 7.39 9.98 34.67
N SER A 9 8.52 9.28 34.52
CA SER A 9 9.24 9.22 33.26
C SER A 9 8.28 8.61 32.26
N SER A 10 7.76 9.42 31.32
CA SER A 10 7.17 8.91 30.08
C SER A 10 8.24 8.01 29.47
N ALA A 11 7.98 6.72 29.41
CA ALA A 11 8.85 5.78 28.73
C ALA A 11 8.75 6.15 27.24
N ALA A 12 9.86 6.63 26.69
CA ALA A 12 9.89 7.24 25.38
C ALA A 12 10.68 6.31 24.47
N VAL A 13 10.06 5.91 23.36
CA VAL A 13 10.80 5.44 22.19
C VAL A 13 11.89 6.48 21.91
N THR A 14 13.14 6.06 21.87
CA THR A 14 14.29 6.97 21.70
C THR A 14 14.80 6.99 20.27
N GLU A 15 14.56 5.93 19.52
CA GLU A 15 14.93 5.79 18.11
C GLU A 15 13.82 5.05 17.38
N LEU A 16 13.52 5.47 16.16
CA LEU A 16 12.58 4.82 15.25
C LEU A 16 13.16 4.92 13.84
N SER A 17 13.12 3.83 13.08
CA SER A 17 13.54 3.82 11.68
C SER A 17 12.68 2.87 10.86
N VAL A 18 12.61 3.15 9.56
CA VAL A 18 11.85 2.38 8.57
C VAL A 18 12.80 2.00 7.43
N TYR A 19 12.79 0.72 7.03
CA TYR A 19 13.59 0.21 5.92
C TYR A 19 12.73 -0.58 4.93
N PRO A 20 12.98 -0.48 3.61
CA PRO A 20 13.92 0.42 2.96
C PRO A 20 13.47 1.89 3.03
N ASP A 21 14.40 2.84 2.81
CA ASP A 21 14.11 4.28 2.86
C ASP A 21 13.08 4.72 1.79
N TYR A 22 12.98 3.96 0.70
CA TYR A 22 12.09 4.20 -0.44
C TYR A 22 11.30 2.92 -0.76
N PRO A 23 10.38 2.51 0.13
CA PRO A 23 9.66 1.26 -0.05
C PRO A 23 8.67 1.33 -1.19
N VAL A 24 8.54 0.24 -1.92
CA VAL A 24 7.62 0.09 -3.04
C VAL A 24 6.51 -0.89 -2.66
N VAL A 25 5.29 -0.66 -3.14
CA VAL A 25 4.16 -1.59 -2.96
C VAL A 25 4.61 -3.00 -3.37
N GLY A 26 4.34 -3.97 -2.50
CA GLY A 26 4.73 -5.37 -2.71
C GLY A 26 6.01 -5.77 -1.97
N GLU A 27 6.83 -4.82 -1.52
CA GLU A 27 7.97 -5.08 -0.66
C GLU A 27 7.56 -5.18 0.83
N ASP A 28 8.35 -5.90 1.61
CA ASP A 28 8.23 -5.88 3.07
C ASP A 28 8.95 -4.65 3.62
N ILE A 29 8.27 -3.89 4.48
CA ILE A 29 8.90 -2.82 5.26
C ILE A 29 9.25 -3.33 6.65
N LYS A 30 10.36 -2.84 7.20
CA LYS A 30 10.78 -3.09 8.56
C LYS A 30 10.71 -1.82 9.37
N ILE A 31 10.02 -1.86 10.49
CA ILE A 31 9.99 -0.79 11.48
C ILE A 31 10.78 -1.28 12.68
N ASN A 32 11.82 -0.55 13.06
CA ASN A 32 12.62 -0.89 14.23
C ASN A 32 12.94 0.35 15.07
N GLY A 33 13.36 0.12 16.31
CA GLY A 33 13.70 1.20 17.21
C GLY A 33 14.16 0.71 18.57
N THR A 34 14.31 1.66 19.49
CA THR A 34 14.69 1.37 20.87
C THR A 34 13.76 2.07 21.87
N ALA A 35 13.44 1.37 22.95
CA ALA A 35 12.59 1.79 24.05
C ALA A 35 13.16 1.25 25.39
N GLN A 36 12.40 1.31 26.48
CA GLN A 36 12.82 0.65 27.72
C GLN A 36 12.78 -0.88 27.56
N PRO A 37 13.67 -1.62 28.26
CA PRO A 37 13.61 -3.07 28.29
C PRO A 37 12.22 -3.60 28.66
N ASP A 38 11.73 -4.57 27.89
CA ASP A 38 10.40 -5.20 28.05
C ASP A 38 9.18 -4.27 27.91
N GLU A 39 9.37 -3.03 27.45
CA GLU A 39 8.29 -2.07 27.23
C GLU A 39 7.35 -2.52 26.11
N SER A 40 6.05 -2.23 26.26
CA SER A 40 5.06 -2.38 25.18
C SER A 40 4.84 -1.02 24.55
N ILE A 41 5.16 -0.89 23.26
CA ILE A 41 5.09 0.34 22.49
C ILE A 41 3.84 0.27 21.61
N ASP A 42 2.97 1.26 21.73
CA ASP A 42 1.86 1.42 20.79
C ASP A 42 2.37 2.16 19.54
N VAL A 43 2.38 1.45 18.42
CA VAL A 43 2.70 1.99 17.11
C VAL A 43 1.39 2.29 16.39
N THR A 44 1.24 3.52 15.92
CA THR A 44 0.06 3.99 15.18
C THR A 44 0.45 4.43 13.79
N VAL A 45 -0.29 3.98 12.78
CA VAL A 45 -0.18 4.47 11.41
C VAL A 45 -1.47 5.20 11.03
N SER A 46 -1.32 6.35 10.38
CA SER A 46 -2.42 7.12 9.81
C SER A 46 -2.21 7.30 8.31
N PHE A 47 -3.26 7.14 7.52
CA PHE A 47 -3.24 7.55 6.12
C PHE A 47 -4.58 8.13 5.69
N ASN A 48 -4.51 9.05 4.74
CA ASN A 48 -5.67 9.71 4.17
C ASN A 48 -5.89 9.23 2.74
N GLN A 49 -7.16 9.03 2.38
CA GLN A 49 -7.55 8.64 1.03
C GLN A 49 -8.75 9.45 0.55
N THR A 50 -8.66 9.99 -0.67
CA THR A 50 -9.79 10.64 -1.34
C THR A 50 -10.47 9.63 -2.26
N VAL A 51 -11.78 9.42 -2.05
CA VAL A 51 -12.57 8.41 -2.75
C VAL A 51 -13.64 9.09 -3.60
N ASN A 52 -13.77 8.68 -4.86
CA ASN A 52 -14.78 9.22 -5.76
C ASN A 52 -16.19 8.77 -5.39
N VAL A 53 -17.17 9.66 -5.55
CA VAL A 53 -18.59 9.39 -5.34
C VAL A 53 -19.24 9.06 -6.69
N SER A 54 -19.99 7.96 -6.72
CA SER A 54 -20.81 7.56 -7.86
C SER A 54 -22.23 7.27 -7.39
N ASN A 55 -23.22 7.87 -8.05
CA ASN A 55 -24.65 7.75 -7.71
C ASN A 55 -24.95 8.03 -6.23
N GLY A 56 -24.25 8.99 -5.62
CA GLY A 56 -24.41 9.37 -4.21
C GLY A 56 -23.71 8.44 -3.21
N THR A 57 -23.00 7.42 -3.68
CA THR A 57 -22.28 6.45 -2.84
C THR A 57 -20.79 6.50 -3.06
N TYR A 58 -20.03 6.11 -2.04
CA TYR A 58 -18.59 5.90 -2.12
C TYR A 58 -18.25 4.49 -1.63
N GLU A 59 -17.18 3.93 -2.18
CA GLU A 59 -16.65 2.63 -1.78
C GLU A 59 -15.13 2.66 -1.91
N TYR A 60 -14.44 2.17 -0.88
CA TYR A 60 -13.01 1.93 -0.88
C TYR A 60 -12.74 0.53 -0.37
N ARG A 61 -11.94 -0.24 -1.12
CA ARG A 61 -11.68 -1.64 -0.86
C ARG A 61 -10.19 -1.88 -0.71
N ILE A 62 -9.82 -2.64 0.31
CA ILE A 62 -8.48 -3.11 0.56
C ILE A 62 -8.58 -4.61 0.83
N ASP A 63 -7.95 -5.42 0.00
CA ASP A 63 -7.99 -6.88 0.11
C ASP A 63 -6.74 -7.39 0.82
N ASP A 64 -6.83 -8.55 1.47
CA ASP A 64 -5.68 -9.24 2.06
C ASP A 64 -4.86 -8.41 3.08
N VAL A 65 -5.48 -7.57 3.89
CA VAL A 65 -4.79 -6.80 4.94
C VAL A 65 -4.37 -7.72 6.08
N GLU A 66 -3.07 -7.80 6.36
CA GLU A 66 -2.52 -8.58 7.47
C GLU A 66 -2.49 -7.76 8.76
N ILE A 67 -3.17 -8.27 9.80
CA ILE A 67 -3.17 -7.70 11.14
C ILE A 67 -2.27 -8.56 12.03
N PRO A 68 -1.20 -7.98 12.62
CA PRO A 68 -0.24 -8.72 13.42
C PRO A 68 -0.85 -9.19 14.74
N ASP A 69 -0.15 -10.11 15.43
CA ASP A 69 -0.49 -10.50 16.79
C ASP A 69 -0.39 -9.31 17.76
N GLY A 70 -1.14 -9.38 18.86
CA GLY A 70 -1.11 -8.37 19.91
C GLY A 70 -2.39 -7.55 20.03
N SER A 71 -2.27 -6.36 20.63
CA SER A 71 -3.41 -5.47 20.87
C SER A 71 -3.57 -4.50 19.70
N ASN A 72 -4.50 -4.82 18.79
CA ASN A 72 -4.73 -4.01 17.60
C ASN A 72 -5.98 -3.13 17.73
N THR A 73 -5.92 -1.95 17.14
CA THR A 73 -7.07 -1.07 16.95
C THR A 73 -7.18 -0.61 15.50
N PHE A 74 -8.41 -0.36 15.06
CA PHE A 74 -8.71 0.16 13.74
C PHE A 74 -9.81 1.21 13.84
N GLN A 75 -9.60 2.35 13.18
CA GLN A 75 -10.55 3.45 13.13
C GLN A 75 -10.58 4.02 11.72
N VAL A 76 -11.79 4.30 11.25
CA VAL A 76 -12.04 5.02 10.01
C VAL A 76 -12.90 6.22 10.34
N THR A 77 -12.48 7.40 9.88
CA THR A 77 -13.29 8.61 9.86
C THR A 77 -13.53 8.98 8.41
N SER A 78 -14.77 9.33 8.09
CA SER A 78 -15.14 9.83 6.78
C SER A 78 -15.79 11.20 6.90
N GLU A 79 -15.41 12.11 6.01
CA GLU A 79 -15.94 13.47 5.91
C GLU A 79 -16.76 13.65 4.63
N LYS A 80 -17.74 14.56 4.68
CA LYS A 80 -18.70 14.87 3.61
C LYS A 80 -19.66 13.71 3.31
N VAL A 81 -20.09 13.02 4.36
CA VAL A 81 -20.91 11.81 4.27
C VAL A 81 -22.16 11.93 5.11
N LYS A 82 -23.16 11.10 4.78
CA LYS A 82 -24.36 10.87 5.58
C LYS A 82 -24.18 9.67 6.52
N ASP A 83 -23.41 8.68 6.09
CA ASP A 83 -23.09 7.48 6.86
C ASP A 83 -21.73 6.90 6.46
N LEU A 84 -21.23 6.00 7.31
CA LEU A 84 -20.02 5.22 7.13
C LEU A 84 -20.26 3.78 7.55
N ASN A 85 -19.89 2.84 6.70
CA ASN A 85 -19.87 1.41 6.97
C ASN A 85 -18.45 0.88 6.79
N VAL A 86 -18.01 0.05 7.74
CA VAL A 86 -16.77 -0.72 7.64
C VAL A 86 -17.14 -2.19 7.70
N ARG A 87 -16.83 -2.90 6.62
CA ARG A 87 -17.15 -4.32 6.43
C ARG A 87 -15.85 -5.11 6.38
N VAL A 88 -15.75 -6.15 7.18
CA VAL A 88 -14.60 -7.04 7.20
C VAL A 88 -15.03 -8.47 6.90
N LYS A 89 -14.21 -9.21 6.17
CA LYS A 89 -14.46 -10.62 5.83
C LYS A 89 -13.43 -11.51 6.52
N ILE A 90 -13.93 -12.49 7.26
CA ILE A 90 -13.12 -13.59 7.84
C ILE A 90 -13.63 -14.92 7.25
N LEU A 91 -14.84 -15.31 7.67
CA LEU A 91 -15.60 -16.44 7.11
C LEU A 91 -16.95 -15.97 6.53
N PHE A 92 -17.51 -14.92 7.11
CA PHE A 92 -18.68 -14.19 6.64
C PHE A 92 -18.40 -12.68 6.81
N TRP A 93 -19.19 -11.85 6.12
CA TRP A 93 -19.09 -10.40 6.24
C TRP A 93 -19.62 -9.92 7.59
N ILE A 94 -18.82 -9.13 8.29
CA ILE A 94 -19.20 -8.42 9.52
C ILE A 94 -19.16 -6.93 9.22
N THR A 95 -20.27 -6.23 9.51
CA THR A 95 -20.39 -4.79 9.26
C THR A 95 -20.51 -4.03 10.57
N LYS A 96 -19.80 -2.91 10.67
CA LYS A 96 -20.00 -1.87 11.68
C LYS A 96 -20.28 -0.54 10.99
N SER A 97 -21.27 0.19 11.49
CA SER A 97 -21.77 1.39 10.84
C SER A 97 -21.89 2.56 11.81
N ALA A 98 -21.82 3.78 11.29
CA ALA A 98 -22.10 5.02 12.01
C ALA A 98 -22.81 6.01 11.08
N ASP A 99 -23.82 6.70 11.61
CA ASP A 99 -24.42 7.86 10.95
C ASP A 99 -23.52 9.08 11.15
N ALA A 100 -23.53 10.00 10.19
CA ALA A 100 -22.72 11.21 10.27
C ALA A 100 -23.34 12.28 11.17
N GLU A 101 -22.50 12.95 11.95
CA GLU A 101 -22.83 14.18 12.65
C GLU A 101 -22.11 15.35 11.97
N SER A 102 -22.87 16.29 11.41
CA SER A 102 -22.32 17.44 10.66
C SER A 102 -21.38 17.04 9.51
N GLY A 103 -21.76 16.01 8.75
CA GLY A 103 -20.99 15.53 7.61
C GLY A 103 -19.80 14.63 7.97
N VAL A 104 -19.60 14.29 9.25
CA VAL A 104 -18.50 13.43 9.69
C VAL A 104 -19.03 12.17 10.37
N ALA A 105 -18.58 11.00 9.92
CA ALA A 105 -18.90 9.71 10.54
C ALA A 105 -17.61 8.97 10.94
N THR A 106 -17.60 8.32 12.10
CA THR A 106 -16.45 7.57 12.60
C THR A 106 -16.87 6.17 13.04
N VAL A 107 -16.16 5.15 12.54
CA VAL A 107 -16.25 3.77 13.00
C VAL A 107 -14.92 3.40 13.65
N SER A 108 -14.95 2.85 14.86
CA SER A 108 -13.75 2.40 15.58
C SER A 108 -13.96 1.03 16.20
N GLN A 109 -12.91 0.22 16.21
CA GLN A 109 -12.87 -1.11 16.82
C GLN A 109 -11.54 -1.31 17.54
N SER A 110 -11.60 -1.73 18.80
CA SER A 110 -10.45 -2.18 19.58
C SER A 110 -10.42 -3.71 19.66
N ASN A 111 -9.29 -4.28 20.07
CA ASN A 111 -9.08 -5.73 20.13
C ASN A 111 -9.38 -6.41 18.79
N VAL A 112 -8.90 -5.81 17.70
CA VAL A 112 -9.03 -6.42 16.37
C VAL A 112 -8.16 -7.69 16.37
N PRO A 113 -8.72 -8.88 16.11
CA PRO A 113 -7.94 -10.11 16.11
C PRO A 113 -6.87 -10.10 15.01
N SER A 114 -5.80 -10.85 15.23
CA SER A 114 -4.80 -11.09 14.20
C SER A 114 -5.33 -11.97 13.08
N GLY A 115 -4.75 -11.81 11.90
CA GLY A 115 -5.11 -12.55 10.69
C GLY A 115 -5.22 -11.66 9.46
N THR A 116 -5.74 -12.23 8.38
CA THR A 116 -5.84 -11.54 7.08
C THR A 116 -7.30 -11.21 6.77
N TYR A 117 -7.56 -9.98 6.32
CA TYR A 117 -8.92 -9.44 6.16
C TYR A 117 -9.10 -8.72 4.82
N ASP A 118 -10.23 -8.99 4.16
CA ASP A 118 -10.77 -8.08 3.14
C ASP A 118 -11.58 -6.99 3.85
N ILE A 119 -11.30 -5.73 3.55
CA ILE A 119 -11.94 -4.56 4.14
C ILE A 119 -12.66 -3.76 3.05
N ILE A 120 -13.94 -3.46 3.27
CA ILE A 120 -14.71 -2.52 2.45
C ILE A 120 -15.16 -1.37 3.36
N ILE A 121 -14.89 -0.15 2.91
CA ILE A 121 -15.31 1.09 3.54
C ILE A 121 -16.27 1.78 2.57
N ASP A 122 -17.56 1.83 2.90
CA ASP A 122 -18.59 2.33 2.00
C ASP A 122 -19.67 3.14 2.72
N GLY A 123 -20.39 3.96 1.97
CA GLY A 123 -21.49 4.73 2.53
C GLY A 123 -22.14 5.69 1.53
N GLN A 124 -23.03 6.52 2.06
CA GLN A 124 -23.69 7.60 1.32
C GLN A 124 -22.93 8.91 1.52
N ALA A 125 -22.63 9.60 0.43
CA ALA A 125 -22.07 10.95 0.47
C ALA A 125 -23.16 12.00 0.76
N GLU A 126 -22.75 13.19 1.20
CA GLU A 126 -23.64 14.37 1.21
C GLU A 126 -24.08 14.75 -0.21
N ASP A 127 -25.22 15.42 -0.32
CA ASP A 127 -25.81 15.74 -1.62
C ASP A 127 -24.90 16.71 -2.42
N GLY A 128 -24.53 16.29 -3.63
CA GLY A 128 -23.72 17.10 -4.56
C GLY A 128 -22.21 16.93 -4.43
N GLU A 129 -21.74 16.12 -3.47
CA GLU A 129 -20.32 15.80 -3.35
C GLU A 129 -19.87 14.81 -4.44
N SER A 130 -18.68 15.07 -4.99
CA SER A 130 -18.05 14.22 -6.00
C SER A 130 -16.94 13.33 -5.42
N THR A 131 -16.50 13.63 -4.20
CA THR A 131 -15.45 12.92 -3.48
C THR A 131 -15.70 12.97 -1.98
N VAL A 132 -15.29 11.93 -1.26
CA VAL A 132 -15.23 11.90 0.20
C VAL A 132 -13.78 11.74 0.64
N ASN A 133 -13.47 12.21 1.84
CA ASN A 133 -12.17 11.97 2.46
C ASN A 133 -12.31 10.88 3.51
N LEU A 134 -11.39 9.92 3.49
CA LEU A 134 -11.21 8.90 4.50
C LEU A 134 -9.92 9.18 5.24
N THR A 135 -9.97 9.12 6.57
CA THR A 135 -8.80 9.02 7.44
C THR A 135 -8.85 7.66 8.11
N ILE A 136 -7.82 6.85 7.89
CA ILE A 136 -7.73 5.50 8.41
C ILE A 136 -6.57 5.47 9.40
N ASN A 137 -6.87 5.11 10.64
CA ASN A 137 -5.93 4.96 11.72
C ASN A 137 -5.91 3.50 12.16
N ALA A 138 -4.73 2.90 12.18
CA ALA A 138 -4.51 1.58 12.74
C ALA A 138 -3.43 1.65 13.81
N SER A 139 -3.57 0.88 14.88
CA SER A 139 -2.51 0.75 15.89
C SER A 139 -2.27 -0.70 16.25
N SER A 140 -1.03 -1.02 16.60
CA SER A 140 -0.63 -2.30 17.16
C SER A 140 0.38 -2.08 18.28
N SER A 141 0.49 -3.04 19.20
CA SER A 141 1.43 -2.97 20.31
C SER A 141 2.61 -3.90 20.06
N ILE A 142 3.82 -3.34 20.03
CA ILE A 142 5.07 -4.08 19.83
C ILE A 142 5.81 -4.16 21.15
N LYS A 143 6.28 -5.34 21.54
CA LYS A 143 7.06 -5.49 22.77
C LYS A 143 8.56 -5.40 22.48
N ALA A 144 9.25 -4.45 23.12
CA ALA A 144 10.70 -4.39 23.13
C ALA A 144 11.32 -5.56 23.88
N ASP A 145 12.51 -5.96 23.44
CA ASP A 145 13.26 -7.05 24.06
C ASP A 145 13.91 -6.62 25.40
N THR A 146 14.66 -7.54 25.99
CA THR A 146 15.35 -7.29 27.27
C THR A 146 16.45 -6.23 27.21
N GLN A 147 16.85 -5.80 26.02
CA GLN A 147 17.79 -4.71 25.77
C GLN A 147 17.08 -3.42 25.33
N GLY A 148 15.76 -3.47 25.16
CA GLY A 148 14.95 -2.34 24.69
C GLY A 148 14.82 -2.25 23.18
N TYR A 149 15.35 -3.20 22.40
CA TYR A 149 15.21 -3.19 20.93
C TYR A 149 13.87 -3.78 20.50
N PHE A 150 13.24 -3.21 19.48
CA PHE A 150 12.09 -3.80 18.81
C PHE A 150 12.26 -3.73 17.29
N GLU A 151 11.74 -4.74 16.59
CA GLU A 151 11.68 -4.81 15.13
C GLU A 151 10.41 -5.57 14.74
N GLU A 152 9.64 -5.01 13.82
CA GLU A 152 8.51 -5.67 13.18
C GLU A 152 8.59 -5.52 11.67
N THR A 153 8.12 -6.53 10.96
CA THR A 153 8.06 -6.55 9.49
C THR A 153 6.61 -6.51 9.04
N TYR A 154 6.31 -5.65 8.07
CA TYR A 154 4.96 -5.46 7.52
C TYR A 154 4.98 -5.64 6.01
N ALA A 155 4.12 -6.51 5.50
CA ALA A 155 3.92 -6.68 4.07
C ALA A 155 3.11 -5.51 3.49
N THR A 156 3.52 -4.97 2.34
CA THR A 156 2.83 -3.84 1.69
C THR A 156 2.01 -4.23 0.45
N ASN A 157 1.96 -5.51 0.09
CA ASN A 157 1.23 -6.01 -1.09
C ASN A 157 -0.23 -5.51 -1.17
N SER A 158 -0.87 -5.39 -0.01
CA SER A 158 -2.27 -5.02 0.16
C SER A 158 -2.46 -3.53 0.44
N ILE A 159 -1.37 -2.77 0.56
CA ILE A 159 -1.39 -1.39 1.01
C ILE A 159 -1.25 -0.47 -0.21
N PRO A 160 -2.14 0.54 -0.38
CA PRO A 160 -2.04 1.46 -1.51
C PRO A 160 -0.76 2.29 -1.45
N PRO A 161 -0.21 2.73 -2.58
CA PRO A 161 0.84 3.74 -2.58
C PRO A 161 0.31 5.05 -1.99
N GLY A 162 1.14 5.77 -1.25
CA GLY A 162 0.72 6.98 -0.55
C GLY A 162 1.65 7.43 0.55
N ILE A 163 1.20 8.42 1.31
CA ILE A 163 1.91 8.98 2.46
C ILE A 163 1.24 8.46 3.73
N PHE A 164 2.06 7.90 4.62
CA PHE A 164 1.66 7.32 5.89
C PHE A 164 2.39 8.03 7.03
N GLU A 165 1.65 8.44 8.05
CA GLU A 165 2.20 9.00 9.28
C GLU A 165 2.34 7.88 10.32
N LEU A 166 3.58 7.53 10.64
CA LEU A 166 3.93 6.53 11.65
C LEU A 166 4.23 7.24 12.97
N ASN A 167 3.64 6.77 14.07
CA ASN A 167 3.90 7.26 15.42
C ASN A 167 4.27 6.11 16.33
N ALA A 168 5.36 6.24 17.08
CA ALA A 168 5.73 5.32 18.15
C ALA A 168 6.17 6.14 19.37
N GLY A 169 5.39 6.08 20.45
CA GLY A 169 5.58 6.98 21.59
C GLY A 169 5.44 8.45 21.19
N GLU A 170 6.50 9.24 21.39
CA GLU A 170 6.56 10.66 21.03
C GLU A 170 7.24 10.92 19.68
N ILE A 171 7.76 9.88 19.01
CA ILE A 171 8.44 10.00 17.71
C ILE A 171 7.41 9.82 16.59
N ASN A 172 7.47 10.73 15.61
CA ASN A 172 6.69 10.69 14.37
C ASN A 172 7.64 10.56 13.17
N GLU A 173 7.33 9.64 12.27
CA GLU A 173 8.04 9.42 11.01
C GLU A 173 7.03 9.42 9.85
N ILE A 174 7.47 9.89 8.68
CA ILE A 174 6.65 9.89 7.46
C ILE A 174 7.19 8.83 6.51
N ILE A 175 6.33 7.89 6.12
CA ILE A 175 6.64 6.87 5.13
C ILE A 175 5.94 7.25 3.83
N THR A 176 6.68 7.28 2.73
CA THR A 176 6.09 7.34 1.39
C THR A 176 6.23 5.97 0.75
N LEU A 177 5.11 5.28 0.55
CA LEU A 177 5.05 4.01 -0.17
C LEU A 177 4.84 4.30 -1.66
N TYR A 178 5.81 3.94 -2.48
CA TYR A 178 5.78 4.20 -3.92
C TYR A 178 5.04 3.10 -4.66
N GLU A 179 4.39 3.45 -5.77
CA GLU A 179 3.77 2.46 -6.64
C GLU A 179 4.83 1.51 -7.23
N GLU A 180 4.51 0.22 -7.29
CA GLU A 180 5.35 -0.75 -8.00
C GLU A 180 5.46 -0.31 -9.46
N LEU A 181 6.68 -0.01 -9.89
CA LEU A 181 6.90 0.22 -11.31
C LEU A 181 6.52 -1.07 -12.01
N VAL A 182 5.45 -1.04 -12.79
CA VAL A 182 5.18 -2.08 -13.77
C VAL A 182 6.40 -2.08 -14.71
N VAL A 183 7.33 -3.01 -14.48
CA VAL A 183 8.38 -3.32 -15.42
C VAL A 183 7.66 -3.95 -16.59
N ILE A 184 7.23 -3.13 -17.56
CA ILE A 184 6.71 -3.64 -18.83
C ILE A 184 7.89 -4.43 -19.40
N PRO A 185 7.81 -5.78 -19.48
CA PRO A 185 8.86 -6.51 -20.13
C PRO A 185 8.96 -5.93 -21.54
N PRO A 186 10.17 -5.68 -22.04
CA PRO A 186 10.33 -5.18 -23.39
C PRO A 186 9.53 -6.05 -24.35
N GLU A 187 8.66 -5.42 -25.13
CA GLU A 187 7.98 -6.11 -26.22
C GLU A 187 9.05 -6.35 -27.28
N TYR A 188 9.63 -7.56 -27.26
CA TYR A 188 10.54 -7.99 -28.32
C TYR A 188 9.73 -8.15 -29.60
N ASP A 189 10.32 -7.72 -30.71
CA ASP A 189 9.82 -8.08 -32.02
C ASP A 189 9.86 -9.60 -32.13
N VAL A 190 8.81 -10.22 -32.67
CA VAL A 190 8.70 -11.67 -32.80
C VAL A 190 9.83 -12.28 -33.65
N TYR A 191 10.53 -11.44 -34.41
CA TYR A 191 11.70 -11.83 -35.20
C TYR A 191 13.03 -11.62 -34.48
N ASP A 192 13.09 -10.92 -33.33
CA ASP A 192 14.27 -10.84 -32.49
C ASP A 192 14.39 -12.09 -31.60
N ALA A 193 14.92 -13.15 -32.19
CA ALA A 193 14.99 -14.47 -31.59
C ALA A 193 15.96 -14.52 -30.41
N ASN A 194 16.96 -13.63 -30.39
CA ASN A 194 17.99 -13.58 -29.36
C ASN A 194 17.69 -12.53 -28.26
N GLN A 195 16.63 -11.73 -28.43
CA GLN A 195 16.13 -10.75 -27.49
C GLN A 195 17.16 -9.65 -27.16
N ASN A 196 17.95 -9.23 -28.16
CA ASN A 196 19.00 -8.22 -27.99
C ASN A 196 18.62 -6.83 -28.54
N TYR A 197 17.40 -6.68 -29.04
CA TYR A 197 16.81 -5.49 -29.66
C TYR A 197 17.41 -5.10 -31.01
N ILE A 198 18.27 -5.94 -31.59
CA ILE A 198 18.93 -5.67 -32.87
C ILE A 198 18.47 -6.75 -33.83
N ILE A 199 17.81 -6.34 -34.90
CA ILE A 199 17.45 -7.27 -35.97
C ILE A 199 18.72 -7.72 -36.67
N GLU A 200 18.97 -9.03 -36.68
CA GLU A 200 20.08 -9.67 -37.35
C GLU A 200 19.67 -10.21 -38.73
N ILE A 201 20.66 -10.53 -39.57
CA ILE A 201 20.40 -11.00 -40.94
C ILE A 201 19.61 -12.33 -40.96
N GLU A 202 19.80 -13.17 -39.95
CA GLU A 202 19.11 -14.45 -39.79
C GLU A 202 17.63 -14.25 -39.46
N GLU A 203 17.32 -13.17 -38.75
CA GLU A 203 15.97 -12.78 -38.33
C GLU A 203 15.19 -12.14 -39.49
N ILE A 204 15.88 -11.34 -40.33
CA ILE A 204 15.34 -10.90 -41.63
C ILE A 204 15.03 -12.11 -42.52
N SER A 205 15.91 -13.12 -42.52
CA SER A 205 15.67 -14.32 -43.33
C SER A 205 14.39 -15.03 -42.89
N ALA A 206 14.15 -15.15 -41.57
CA ALA A 206 12.92 -15.73 -41.04
C ALA A 206 11.68 -14.90 -41.42
N ALA A 207 11.76 -13.57 -41.29
CA ALA A 207 10.67 -12.67 -41.68
C ALA A 207 10.34 -12.76 -43.19
N ALA A 208 11.36 -12.93 -44.04
CA ALA A 208 11.19 -13.12 -45.47
C ALA A 208 10.47 -14.44 -45.79
N ASP A 209 10.84 -15.54 -45.11
CA ASP A 209 10.17 -16.84 -45.25
C ASP A 209 8.68 -16.75 -44.85
N ASP A 210 8.37 -16.06 -43.76
CA ASP A 210 6.99 -15.87 -43.30
C ASP A 210 6.16 -15.01 -44.26
N TYR A 211 6.75 -13.99 -44.90
CA TYR A 211 6.08 -13.25 -45.96
C TYR A 211 5.79 -14.10 -47.19
N LEU A 212 6.75 -14.93 -47.61
CA LEU A 212 6.55 -15.86 -48.72
C LEU A 212 5.46 -16.90 -48.39
N ALA A 213 5.31 -17.25 -47.11
CA ALA A 213 4.23 -18.09 -46.60
C ALA A 213 2.89 -17.34 -46.40
N GLY A 214 2.85 -16.02 -46.59
CA GLY A 214 1.67 -15.18 -46.41
C GLY A 214 1.30 -14.91 -44.95
N GLN A 215 2.22 -15.13 -44.02
CA GLN A 215 2.05 -14.96 -42.58
C GLN A 215 2.49 -13.57 -42.11
N LEU A 216 3.32 -12.89 -42.90
CA LEU A 216 3.81 -11.54 -42.61
C LEU A 216 3.47 -10.57 -43.75
N PRO A 217 2.94 -9.36 -43.47
CA PRO A 217 2.75 -8.34 -44.49
C PRO A 217 4.09 -7.68 -44.86
N ILE A 218 4.25 -7.29 -46.13
CA ILE A 218 5.49 -6.67 -46.63
C ILE A 218 5.91 -5.41 -45.87
N ILE A 219 4.96 -4.70 -45.26
CA ILE A 219 5.25 -3.50 -44.46
C ILE A 219 6.05 -3.82 -43.20
N GLN A 220 5.81 -4.97 -42.58
CA GLN A 220 6.55 -5.40 -41.39
C GLN A 220 7.98 -5.83 -41.76
N ILE A 221 8.18 -6.46 -42.92
CA ILE A 221 9.55 -6.70 -43.44
C ILE A 221 10.28 -5.38 -43.66
N SER A 222 9.62 -4.39 -44.26
CA SER A 222 10.27 -3.10 -44.51
C SER A 222 10.80 -2.47 -43.22
N GLN A 223 10.03 -2.57 -42.13
CA GLN A 223 10.43 -2.05 -40.82
C GLN A 223 11.63 -2.83 -40.24
N LEU A 224 11.61 -4.16 -40.29
CA LEU A 224 12.74 -5.00 -39.85
C LEU A 224 14.02 -4.72 -40.64
N VAL A 225 13.89 -4.50 -41.95
CA VAL A 225 15.01 -4.10 -42.81
C VAL A 225 15.55 -2.72 -42.42
N ASP A 226 14.68 -1.76 -42.11
CA ASP A 226 15.10 -0.43 -41.66
C ASP A 226 15.91 -0.53 -40.35
N TYR A 227 15.46 -1.36 -39.40
CA TYR A 227 16.18 -1.61 -38.14
C TYR A 227 17.52 -2.32 -38.33
N PHE A 228 17.57 -3.34 -39.16
CA PHE A 228 18.84 -4.00 -39.50
C PHE A 228 19.84 -3.06 -40.17
N LEU A 229 19.36 -2.20 -41.08
CA LEU A 229 20.22 -1.25 -41.79
C LEU A 229 20.69 -0.10 -40.91
N SER A 230 19.89 0.33 -39.94
CA SER A 230 20.30 1.34 -38.97
C SER A 230 21.30 0.78 -37.95
N GLY A 231 21.18 -0.50 -37.60
CA GLY A 231 21.91 -1.10 -36.48
C GLY A 231 21.46 -0.54 -35.13
N ASP A 232 20.35 0.21 -35.12
CA ASP A 232 19.75 0.75 -33.93
C ASP A 232 18.89 -0.32 -33.25
N LYS A 233 18.66 -0.12 -31.96
CA LYS A 233 17.66 -0.90 -31.25
C LYS A 233 16.27 -0.52 -31.73
N TYR A 234 15.40 -1.50 -32.00
CA TYR A 234 14.04 -1.24 -32.45
C TYR A 234 13.09 -0.76 -31.34
#